data_AF-A0AAA9Z8I4-F1
#
_entry.id   AF-A0AAA9Z8I4-F1
#
_cell.length_a   1.000
_cell.length_b   1.000
_cell.length_c   1.000
_cell.angle_alpha   90.00
_cell.angle_beta   90.00
_cell.angle_gamma   90.00
#
_symmetry.space_group_name_H-M   'P 1'
#
loop_
_entity.id
_entity.type
_entity.pdbx_description
1 polymer ?
#
loop_
_entity_poly.entity_id
_entity_poly.type
_entity_poly.pdbx_seq_one_letter_code
_entity_poly.pdbx_strand_id
1 'polypeptide(L)' 'MCQMITVNPVGVVPDFIFFCDAAASWMSPKADLHEMLQKILLGFKTQVGEENWSRFVEQFPQQLSERLAVMYSI' A
#
# COMPACT_ATOMS: atom_id res chain seq x y z
N MET A 1 -14.25 14.36 11.69
CA MET A 1 -13.76 13.26 10.82
C MET A 1 -14.04 13.55 9.35
N CYS A 2 -15.30 13.81 8.93
CA CYS A 2 -15.61 14.16 7.53
C CYS A 2 -14.96 15.46 7.02
N GLN A 3 -14.71 16.46 7.89
CA GLN A 3 -14.03 17.71 7.52
C GLN A 3 -12.50 17.56 7.33
N MET A 4 -11.84 16.54 7.90
CA MET A 4 -10.39 16.37 7.71
C MET A 4 -10.07 15.68 6.38
N ILE A 5 -11.00 14.86 5.88
CA ILE A 5 -10.94 14.22 4.56
C ILE A 5 -11.01 15.27 3.43
N THR A 6 -11.73 16.38 3.65
CA THR A 6 -11.87 17.46 2.66
C THR A 6 -10.67 18.41 2.64
N VAL A 7 -9.92 18.50 3.73
CA VAL A 7 -8.84 19.48 3.91
C VAL A 7 -7.46 18.88 3.62
N ASN A 8 -7.26 17.58 3.89
CA ASN A 8 -5.99 16.92 3.57
C ASN A 8 -6.12 15.38 3.46
N PRO A 9 -6.47 14.82 2.29
CA PRO A 9 -6.51 13.37 2.07
C PRO A 9 -5.14 12.69 2.25
N VAL A 10 -4.03 13.45 2.23
CA VAL A 10 -2.66 12.95 2.48
C VAL A 10 -2.46 12.52 3.94
N GLY A 11 -3.34 12.89 4.87
CA GLY A 11 -3.19 12.61 6.30
C GLY A 11 -3.59 11.20 6.76
N VAL A 12 -4.31 10.42 5.94
CA VAL A 12 -4.74 9.04 6.26
C VAL A 12 -3.88 7.99 5.53
N VAL A 13 -3.25 8.41 4.45
CA VAL A 13 -2.23 7.72 3.66
C VAL A 13 -0.94 7.34 4.42
N PRO A 14 -0.46 8.08 5.45
CA PRO A 14 0.81 7.80 6.11
C PRO A 14 0.78 6.48 6.87
N ASP A 15 -0.39 6.00 7.31
CA ASP A 15 -0.46 4.76 8.07
C ASP A 15 -0.36 3.51 7.17
N PHE A 16 -0.79 3.64 5.91
CA PHE A 16 -0.77 2.52 4.97
C PHE A 16 0.65 2.17 4.51
N ILE A 17 1.59 3.12 4.56
CA ILE A 17 3.00 2.82 4.27
C ILE A 17 3.59 1.85 5.32
N PHE A 18 3.15 1.91 6.58
CA PHE A 18 3.57 0.94 7.60
C PHE A 18 3.00 -0.44 7.32
N PHE A 19 1.79 -0.52 6.78
CA PHE A 19 1.23 -1.79 6.32
C PHE A 19 2.03 -2.35 5.14
N CYS A 20 2.36 -1.51 4.15
CA CYS A 20 3.20 -1.88 3.01
C CYS A 20 4.58 -2.38 3.45
N ASP A 21 5.25 -1.67 4.37
CA ASP A 21 6.54 -2.05 4.94
C ASP A 21 6.46 -3.39 5.70
N ALA A 22 5.44 -3.55 6.55
CA ALA A 22 5.18 -4.81 7.22
C ALA A 22 4.89 -5.96 6.23
N ALA A 23 4.13 -5.71 5.17
CA ALA A 23 3.82 -6.67 4.13
C ALA A 23 5.06 -7.07 3.30
N ALA A 24 5.98 -6.14 3.07
CA ALA A 24 7.25 -6.35 2.38
C ALA A 24 8.35 -6.97 3.28
N SER A 25 8.20 -6.91 4.61
CA SER A 25 9.15 -7.49 5.57
C SER A 25 9.12 -9.03 5.62
N TRP A 26 8.06 -9.65 5.07
CA TRP A 26 7.93 -11.10 5.00
C TRP A 26 8.90 -11.68 3.97
N MET A 27 9.78 -12.61 4.39
CA MET A 27 10.69 -13.28 3.44
C MET A 27 10.06 -14.49 2.74
N SER A 28 9.16 -15.21 3.43
CA SER A 28 8.47 -16.39 2.88
C SER A 28 7.10 -16.53 3.57
N PRO A 29 6.13 -15.66 3.22
CA PRO A 29 4.78 -15.79 3.75
C PRO A 29 4.13 -17.08 3.25
N LYS A 30 3.27 -17.69 4.06
CA LYS A 30 2.40 -18.79 3.62
C LYS A 30 1.49 -18.29 2.49
N ALA A 31 1.10 -19.18 1.57
CA ALA A 31 0.28 -18.83 0.41
C ALA A 31 -1.00 -18.04 0.78
N ASP A 32 -1.76 -18.51 1.78
CA ASP A 32 -2.98 -17.84 2.23
C ASP A 32 -2.73 -16.42 2.76
N LEU A 33 -1.61 -16.22 3.48
CA LEU A 33 -1.22 -14.91 3.99
C LEU A 33 -0.80 -13.99 2.84
N HIS A 34 -0.05 -14.52 1.88
CA HIS A 34 0.36 -13.78 0.70
C HIS A 34 -0.85 -13.29 -0.11
N GLU A 35 -1.83 -14.17 -0.37
CA GLU A 35 -3.07 -13.79 -1.05
C GLU A 35 -3.86 -12.74 -0.27
N MET A 36 -3.92 -12.85 1.05
CA MET A 36 -4.62 -11.88 1.90
C MET A 36 -3.96 -10.49 1.81
N LEU A 37 -2.63 -10.43 1.91
CA LEU A 37 -1.88 -9.18 1.78
C LEU A 37 -2.06 -8.57 0.38
N GLN A 38 -2.00 -9.40 -0.67
CA GLN A 38 -2.23 -8.95 -2.05
C GLN A 38 -3.65 -8.38 -2.23
N LYS A 39 -4.68 -9.06 -1.70
CA LYS A 39 -6.07 -8.58 -1.76
C LYS A 39 -6.25 -7.24 -1.05
N ILE A 40 -5.59 -7.04 0.10
CA ILE A 40 -5.65 -5.77 0.83
C ILE A 40 -4.99 -4.65 0.03
N LEU A 41 -3.80 -4.88 -0.53
CA LEU A 41 -3.08 -3.89 -1.32
C LEU A 41 -3.87 -3.49 -2.58
N LEU A 42 -4.39 -4.47 -3.32
CA LEU A 42 -5.22 -4.22 -4.50
C LEU A 42 -6.53 -3.51 -4.14
N GLY A 43 -7.18 -3.92 -3.05
CA GLY A 43 -8.39 -3.28 -2.55
C GLY A 43 -8.17 -1.81 -2.21
N PHE A 44 -7.05 -1.50 -1.54
CA PHE A 44 -6.66 -0.12 -1.26
C PHE A 44 -6.39 0.67 -2.55
N LYS A 45 -5.64 0.10 -3.50
CA LYS A 45 -5.41 0.70 -4.82
C LYS A 45 -6.72 1.03 -5.53
N THR A 46 -7.70 0.11 -5.55
CA THR A 46 -9.03 0.35 -6.12
C THR A 46 -9.77 1.47 -5.39
N GLN A 47 -9.68 1.53 -4.07
CA GLN A 47 -10.38 2.52 -3.25
C GLN A 47 -9.83 3.95 -3.44
N VAL A 48 -8.51 4.10 -3.57
CA VAL A 48 -7.88 5.43 -3.78
C VAL A 48 -7.87 5.85 -5.25
N GLY A 49 -7.93 4.88 -6.18
CA GLY A 49 -7.87 5.10 -7.62
C GLY A 49 -6.43 5.24 -8.15
N GLU A 50 -6.24 5.00 -9.45
CA GLU A 50 -4.91 4.93 -10.10
C GLU A 50 -4.07 6.20 -9.91
N GLU A 51 -4.65 7.40 -10.04
CA GLU A 51 -3.89 8.66 -9.90
C GLU A 51 -3.34 8.84 -8.47
N ASN A 52 -4.17 8.60 -7.46
CA ASN A 52 -3.74 8.70 -6.07
C ASN A 52 -2.81 7.55 -5.67
N TRP A 53 -3.04 6.35 -6.22
CA TRP A 53 -2.14 5.22 -6.04
C TRP A 53 -0.75 5.51 -6.59
N SER A 54 -0.65 6.07 -7.81
CA SER A 54 0.64 6.45 -8.40
C SER A 54 1.38 7.45 -7.52
N ARG A 55 0.71 8.52 -7.09
CA ARG A 55 1.30 9.52 -6.18
C ARG A 55 1.68 8.94 -4.83
N PHE A 56 1.02 7.88 -4.38
CA PHE A 56 1.33 7.21 -3.13
C PHE A 56 2.56 6.30 -3.25
N VAL A 57 2.64 5.48 -4.29
CA VAL A 57 3.81 4.63 -4.57
C VAL A 57 5.05 5.46 -4.86
N GLU A 58 4.92 6.65 -5.47
CA GLU A 58 6.02 7.61 -5.64
C GLU A 58 6.66 8.07 -4.33
N GLN A 59 5.94 7.98 -3.20
CA GLN A 59 6.46 8.33 -1.87
C GLN A 59 7.18 7.17 -1.19
N PHE A 60 7.15 5.96 -1.76
CA PHE A 60 7.81 4.81 -1.16
C PHE A 60 9.34 4.90 -1.30
N PRO A 61 10.08 4.47 -0.27
CA PRO A 61 11.50 4.18 -0.44
C PRO A 61 11.70 3.17 -1.57
N GLN A 62 12.74 3.36 -2.39
CA GLN A 62 13.00 2.50 -3.55
C GLN A 62 12.99 1.01 -3.21
N GLN A 63 13.59 0.64 -2.08
CA GLN A 63 13.65 -0.74 -1.61
C GLN A 63 12.27 -1.35 -1.31
N LEU A 64 11.33 -0.53 -0.81
CA LEU A 64 9.96 -0.97 -0.53
C LEU A 64 9.21 -1.21 -1.84
N SER A 65 9.29 -0.28 -2.79
CA SER A 65 8.64 -0.41 -4.10
C SER A 65 9.10 -1.65 -4.85
N GLU A 66 10.40 -1.90 -4.91
CA GLU A 66 10.96 -3.09 -5.57
C GLU A 66 10.45 -4.39 -4.91
N ARG A 67 10.37 -4.42 -3.58
CA ARG A 67 9.87 -5.58 -2.84
C ARG A 67 8.39 -5.83 -3.11
N LEU A 68 7.56 -4.79 -3.07
CA LEU A 68 6.12 -4.93 -3.35
C LEU A 68 5.86 -5.36 -4.80
N ALA A 69 6.63 -4.85 -5.75
CA ALA A 69 6.55 -5.26 -7.15
C ALA A 69 6.90 -6.75 -7.33
N VAL A 70 7.99 -7.22 -6.71
CA VAL A 70 8.42 -8.62 -6.80
C VAL A 70 7.46 -9.57 -6.07
N MET A 71 6.96 -9.16 -4.90
CA MET A 71 6.10 -10.03 -4.09
C MET A 71 4.66 -10.02 -4.57
N TYR A 72 4.05 -8.86 -4.75
CA TYR A 72 2.61 -8.71 -4.95
C TYR A 72 2.23 -8.23 -6.36
N SER A 73 3.20 -7.91 -7.22
CA SER A 73 3.00 -7.36 -8.58
C SER A 73 2.23 -6.03 -8.57
N ILE A 74 2.57 -5.13 -7.63
CA ILE A 74 1.94 -3.81 -7.45
C ILE A 74 2.96 -2.69 -7.57
#